data_AF-A0A7J4PSH0-F1
#
_entry.id   AF-A0A7J4PSH0-F1
#
_cell.length_a   1.000
_cell.length_b   1.000
_cell.length_c   1.000
_cell.angle_alpha   90.00
_cell.angle_beta   90.00
_cell.angle_gamma   90.00
#
_symmetry.space_group_name_H-M   'P 1'
#
loop_
_entity.id
_entity.type
_entity.pdbx_description
1 polymer ?
#
loop_
_entity_poly.entity_id
_entity_poly.type
_entity_poly.pdbx_seq_one_letter_code
_entity_poly.pdbx_strand_id
1 'polypeptide(L)'
;NKNSGIKMIHGCSENQILENEISENGVVGIFLQSGSGYNVVRGNEITDNPVFGIQIQEGPDGNNTILENNISGSQKGIFVNTNGNHAYKNRIFDCVIPAEDRGVNQWYAAYPEGGNFWGNYIGSDEMKGPGQNISGSDGFADLPYIINERARDVYPIIGESVQPIKLIDASIYPGRAQIGTLVTVEAVLDSKYGIGQISARAKSVLRSSEPNRYVRMDRSKENVYVGTLQTALMGAGRYEIVLTAKDAKGYEIEEEIGELELLPRSGWNFNEALSQQL
;
A
#
# COMPACT_ATOMS: atom_id res chain seq x y z
N ASN A 1 -2.20 26.68 6.97
CA ASN A 1 -1.29 27.60 6.21
C ASN A 1 -1.29 27.28 4.73
N LYS A 2 -0.89 28.21 3.83
CA LYS A 2 -0.82 27.92 2.37
C LYS A 2 0.30 26.95 1.95
N ASN A 3 1.28 26.68 2.82
CA ASN A 3 2.40 25.80 2.52
C ASN A 3 2.71 24.85 3.69
N SER A 4 3.51 25.28 4.66
CA SER A 4 3.88 24.48 5.83
C SER A 4 3.16 24.96 7.09
N GLY A 5 2.84 24.05 8.01
CA GLY A 5 2.37 24.39 9.35
C GLY A 5 3.50 24.99 10.19
N ILE A 6 4.52 24.18 10.48
CA ILE A 6 5.75 24.59 11.17
C ILE A 6 6.93 24.37 10.23
N LYS A 7 7.84 25.35 10.18
CA LYS A 7 9.02 25.31 9.31
C LYS A 7 10.27 25.69 10.08
N MET A 8 11.23 24.75 10.17
CA MET A 8 12.55 24.92 10.78
C MET A 8 13.59 24.88 9.68
N ILE A 9 14.28 26.00 9.46
CA ILE A 9 15.22 26.17 8.35
C ILE A 9 16.45 26.97 8.76
N HIS A 10 17.56 26.77 8.05
CA HIS A 10 18.79 27.54 8.21
C HIS A 10 19.44 27.38 9.59
N GLY A 11 19.63 26.13 10.02
CA GLY A 11 20.30 25.83 11.29
C GLY A 11 19.40 25.96 12.52
N CYS A 12 18.09 25.78 12.37
CA CYS A 12 17.18 25.70 13.52
C CYS A 12 17.40 24.37 14.25
N SER A 13 18.32 24.35 15.20
CA SER A 13 18.69 23.16 15.98
C SER A 13 18.27 23.27 17.44
N GLU A 14 18.20 22.13 18.14
CA GLU A 14 17.89 22.04 19.58
C GLU A 14 16.51 22.58 19.98
N ASN A 15 15.54 22.54 19.05
CA ASN A 15 14.17 22.97 19.31
C ASN A 15 13.28 21.79 19.71
N GLN A 16 12.16 22.11 20.37
CA GLN A 16 11.12 21.15 20.74
C GLN A 16 9.78 21.58 20.14
N ILE A 17 9.17 20.68 19.36
CA ILE A 17 7.81 20.83 18.83
C ILE A 17 6.96 19.78 19.54
N LEU A 18 6.23 20.20 20.56
CA LEU A 18 5.51 19.33 21.48
C LEU A 18 4.01 19.59 21.44
N GLU A 19 3.20 18.53 21.35
CA GLU A 19 1.76 18.58 21.68
C GLU A 19 0.96 19.61 20.87
N ASN A 20 1.29 19.78 19.58
CA ASN A 20 0.58 20.68 18.67
C ASN A 20 -0.45 19.93 17.83
N GLU A 21 -1.51 20.64 17.46
CA GLU A 21 -2.43 20.25 16.39
C GLU A 21 -2.00 20.96 15.09
N ILE A 22 -1.62 20.19 14.07
CA ILE A 22 -1.05 20.68 12.81
C ILE A 22 -1.83 20.08 11.65
N SER A 23 -2.92 20.75 11.29
CA SER A 23 -3.87 20.28 10.29
C SER A 23 -4.00 21.21 9.09
N GLU A 24 -4.46 20.66 7.96
CA GLU A 24 -4.95 21.42 6.79
C GLU A 24 -3.96 22.48 6.25
N ASN A 25 -2.66 22.18 6.26
CA ASN A 25 -1.68 23.03 5.58
C ASN A 25 -1.63 22.71 4.09
N GLY A 26 -1.25 23.65 3.24
CA GLY A 26 -1.34 23.48 1.79
C GLY A 26 -0.35 22.47 1.21
N VAL A 27 0.69 22.07 1.95
CA VAL A 27 1.71 21.12 1.48
C VAL A 27 2.20 20.21 2.63
N VAL A 28 2.73 20.79 3.71
CA VAL A 28 3.47 20.06 4.76
C VAL A 28 2.94 20.40 6.15
N GLY A 29 2.84 19.43 7.04
CA GLY A 29 2.63 19.70 8.47
C GLY A 29 3.88 20.34 9.09
N ILE A 30 4.92 19.54 9.29
CA ILE A 30 6.21 19.99 9.84
C ILE A 30 7.32 19.81 8.80
N PHE A 31 8.08 20.89 8.52
CA PHE A 31 9.19 20.87 7.56
C PHE A 31 10.52 21.26 8.22
N LEU A 32 11.51 20.37 8.13
CA LEU A 32 12.89 20.58 8.58
C LEU A 32 13.83 20.63 7.37
N GLN A 33 14.64 21.68 7.28
CA GLN A 33 15.60 21.83 6.19
C GLN A 33 16.89 22.57 6.60
N SER A 34 17.92 22.43 5.76
CA SER A 34 19.09 23.32 5.74
C SER A 34 19.88 23.33 7.06
N GLY A 35 20.16 22.14 7.59
CA GLY A 35 21.03 21.94 8.76
C GLY A 35 20.32 22.11 10.11
N SER A 36 19.00 21.94 10.14
CA SER A 36 18.15 21.92 11.31
C SER A 36 18.14 20.51 11.95
N GLY A 37 19.24 20.18 12.64
CA GLY A 37 19.43 18.92 13.36
C GLY A 37 19.08 19.01 14.85
N TYR A 38 19.14 17.90 15.58
CA TYR A 38 18.97 17.86 17.05
C TYR A 38 17.64 18.41 17.56
N ASN A 39 16.58 18.40 16.75
CA ASN A 39 15.25 18.80 17.19
C ASN A 39 14.45 17.60 17.71
N VAL A 40 13.51 17.87 18.60
CA VAL A 40 12.54 16.89 19.10
C VAL A 40 11.15 17.25 18.58
N VAL A 41 10.52 16.32 17.86
CA VAL A 41 9.14 16.43 17.40
C VAL A 41 8.34 15.34 18.11
N ARG A 42 7.51 15.74 19.08
CA ARG A 42 6.86 14.78 19.97
C ARG A 42 5.41 15.09 20.29
N GLY A 43 4.56 14.06 20.34
CA GLY A 43 3.19 14.20 20.84
C GLY A 43 2.28 15.05 19.96
N ASN A 44 2.64 15.31 18.70
CA ASN A 44 1.84 16.17 17.82
C ASN A 44 0.75 15.37 17.09
N GLU A 45 -0.38 16.01 16.86
CA GLU A 45 -1.46 15.55 15.99
C GLU A 45 -1.30 16.22 14.62
N ILE A 46 -0.89 15.45 13.60
CA ILE A 46 -0.52 15.96 12.26
C ILE A 46 -1.45 15.34 11.23
N THR A 47 -2.48 16.08 10.82
CA THR A 47 -3.59 15.54 10.04
C THR A 47 -3.82 16.31 8.75
N ASP A 48 -4.24 15.62 7.69
CA ASP A 48 -4.75 16.22 6.46
C ASP A 48 -3.83 17.28 5.82
N ASN A 49 -2.52 17.04 5.87
CA ASN A 49 -1.52 17.81 5.12
C ASN A 49 -1.27 17.10 3.78
N PRO A 50 -1.62 17.69 2.63
CA PRO A 50 -1.88 16.97 1.39
C PRO A 50 -0.67 16.31 0.77
N VAL A 51 0.56 16.73 1.09
CA VAL A 51 1.78 16.10 0.54
C VAL A 51 2.54 15.35 1.62
N PHE A 52 2.92 16.03 2.70
CA PHE A 52 3.74 15.44 3.75
C PHE A 52 3.17 15.75 5.14
N GLY A 53 3.09 14.76 6.02
CA GLY A 53 2.88 15.01 7.45
C GLY A 53 4.11 15.68 8.05
N ILE A 54 5.22 14.95 8.03
CA ILE A 54 6.56 15.44 8.41
C ILE A 54 7.51 15.27 7.23
N GLN A 55 8.24 16.33 6.90
CA GLN A 55 9.28 16.31 5.86
C GLN A 55 10.61 16.76 6.46
N ILE A 56 11.65 15.93 6.33
CA ILE A 56 13.00 16.21 6.80
C ILE A 56 13.97 16.13 5.61
N GLN A 57 14.61 17.25 5.28
CA GLN A 57 15.55 17.38 4.17
C GLN A 57 16.83 18.08 4.64
N GLU A 58 17.82 17.31 5.09
CA GLU A 58 18.98 17.85 5.82
C GLU A 58 20.33 17.49 5.18
N GLY A 59 21.33 18.34 5.45
CA GLY A 59 22.77 18.08 5.23
C GLY A 59 23.36 17.09 6.25
N PRO A 60 24.70 17.01 6.43
CA PRO A 60 25.40 15.75 6.68
C PRO A 60 25.01 14.95 7.93
N ASP A 61 24.38 15.51 8.97
CA ASP A 61 24.12 14.81 10.24
C ASP A 61 22.75 15.21 10.83
N GLY A 62 21.66 14.64 10.30
CA GLY A 62 20.33 14.81 10.86
C GLY A 62 20.20 14.01 12.17
N ASN A 63 20.14 14.67 13.32
CA ASN A 63 19.96 14.00 14.63
C ASN A 63 18.60 14.36 15.25
N ASN A 64 17.55 14.38 14.44
CA ASN A 64 16.21 14.70 14.95
C ASN A 64 15.55 13.47 15.56
N THR A 65 14.79 13.67 16.64
CA THR A 65 13.99 12.62 17.28
C THR A 65 12.51 12.90 17.04
N ILE A 66 11.83 11.96 16.40
CA ILE A 66 10.41 12.02 16.03
C ILE A 66 9.71 10.90 16.79
N LEU A 67 8.97 11.23 17.84
CA LEU A 67 8.34 10.19 18.68
C LEU A 67 6.94 10.53 19.14
N GLU A 68 6.11 9.53 19.37
CA GLU A 68 4.76 9.72 19.94
C GLU A 68 3.86 10.69 19.14
N ASN A 69 4.12 10.89 17.85
CA ASN A 69 3.25 11.71 17.00
C ASN A 69 2.15 10.85 16.37
N ASN A 70 0.97 11.41 16.17
CA ASN A 70 -0.13 10.80 15.44
C ASN A 70 -0.24 11.48 14.07
N ILE A 71 -0.02 10.73 12.99
CA ILE A 71 0.17 11.26 11.63
C ILE A 71 -0.80 10.55 10.67
N SER A 72 -1.67 11.33 10.03
CA SER A 72 -2.64 10.79 9.07
C SER A 72 -3.10 11.77 8.00
N GLY A 73 -3.77 11.23 6.97
CA GLY A 73 -4.42 12.05 5.94
C GLY A 73 -3.49 12.52 4.82
N SER A 74 -2.17 12.45 5.02
CA SER A 74 -1.16 12.88 4.04
C SER A 74 -0.91 11.87 2.92
N GLN A 75 -0.38 12.33 1.77
CA GLN A 75 0.17 11.42 0.76
C GLN A 75 1.33 10.62 1.34
N LYS A 76 2.27 11.30 2.01
CA LYS A 76 3.35 10.66 2.75
C LYS A 76 3.29 11.05 4.22
N GLY A 77 3.34 10.07 5.12
CA GLY A 77 3.31 10.33 6.56
C GLY A 77 4.60 11.03 7.00
N ILE A 78 5.72 10.31 6.93
CA ILE A 78 7.05 10.84 7.22
C ILE A 78 7.96 10.65 6.00
N PHE A 79 8.51 11.74 5.49
CA PHE A 79 9.53 11.72 4.44
C PHE A 79 10.87 12.18 5.00
N VAL A 80 11.91 11.35 4.86
CA VAL A 80 13.27 11.65 5.32
C VAL A 80 14.25 11.51 4.16
N ASN A 81 14.99 12.58 3.87
CA ASN A 81 16.05 12.60 2.87
C ASN A 81 17.35 13.13 3.49
N THR A 82 17.81 12.43 4.51
CA THR A 82 19.05 12.64 5.28
C THR A 82 19.27 11.42 6.19
N ASN A 83 20.40 11.36 6.91
CA ASN A 83 20.76 10.26 7.80
C ASN A 83 20.67 10.68 9.27
N GLY A 84 20.68 9.70 10.18
CA GLY A 84 20.90 9.87 11.63
C GLY A 84 19.65 10.16 12.46
N ASN A 85 18.47 10.25 11.84
CA ASN A 85 17.24 10.58 12.55
C ASN A 85 16.66 9.33 13.22
N HIS A 86 15.91 9.56 14.29
CA HIS A 86 15.30 8.49 15.10
C HIS A 86 13.78 8.69 15.13
N ALA A 87 13.03 7.71 14.62
CA ALA A 87 11.58 7.73 14.58
C ALA A 87 10.99 6.48 15.24
N TYR A 88 10.34 6.62 16.40
CA TYR A 88 9.74 5.49 17.12
C TYR A 88 8.53 5.94 17.93
N LYS A 89 7.64 5.02 18.31
CA LYS A 89 6.36 5.28 19.01
C LYS A 89 5.40 6.21 18.27
N ASN A 90 5.60 6.49 16.98
CA ASN A 90 4.64 7.26 16.20
C ASN A 90 3.49 6.35 15.74
N ARG A 91 2.32 6.95 15.56
CA ARG A 91 1.15 6.32 14.95
C ARG A 91 0.97 6.88 13.55
N ILE A 92 1.30 6.10 12.52
CA ILE A 92 1.28 6.54 11.13
C ILE A 92 0.25 5.72 10.38
N PHE A 93 -0.86 6.33 10.00
CA PHE A 93 -2.00 5.63 9.43
C PHE A 93 -2.69 6.49 8.39
N ASP A 94 -3.44 5.86 7.48
CA ASP A 94 -4.17 6.60 6.45
C ASP A 94 -3.27 7.61 5.70
N CYS A 95 -2.02 7.20 5.44
CA CYS A 95 -1.12 7.83 4.49
C CYS A 95 -0.85 6.86 3.34
N VAL A 96 -0.79 7.34 2.09
CA VAL A 96 -0.58 6.47 0.91
C VAL A 96 0.79 5.78 1.01
N ILE A 97 1.79 6.54 1.44
CA ILE A 97 3.12 6.06 1.77
C ILE A 97 3.37 6.43 3.24
N PRO A 98 3.22 5.49 4.20
CA PRO A 98 3.39 5.80 5.62
C PRO A 98 4.75 6.44 5.94
N ALA A 99 5.83 5.86 5.41
CA ALA A 99 7.17 6.41 5.49
C ALA A 99 7.92 6.25 4.19
N GLU A 100 8.71 7.25 3.83
CA GLU A 100 9.73 7.16 2.78
C GLU A 100 11.05 7.65 3.35
N ASP A 101 12.00 6.73 3.46
CA ASP A 101 13.36 7.00 3.89
C ASP A 101 14.31 6.91 2.69
N ARG A 102 15.09 7.95 2.44
CA ARG A 102 16.14 7.99 1.40
C ARG A 102 17.55 8.07 1.98
N GLY A 103 17.68 8.04 3.30
CA GLY A 103 18.95 8.00 4.00
C GLY A 103 19.11 6.73 4.83
N VAL A 104 19.83 6.87 5.94
CA VAL A 104 20.09 5.83 6.94
C VAL A 104 19.58 6.36 8.28
N ASN A 105 18.35 6.01 8.61
CA ASN A 105 17.68 6.43 9.83
C ASN A 105 17.21 5.22 10.63
N GLN A 106 16.98 5.43 11.92
CA GLN A 106 16.50 4.41 12.83
C GLN A 106 15.00 4.58 13.05
N TRP A 107 14.24 3.50 12.80
CA TRP A 107 12.77 3.51 12.88
C TRP A 107 12.21 2.73 14.09
N TYR A 108 13.06 2.49 15.09
CA TYR A 108 12.69 1.78 16.32
C TYR A 108 13.66 2.13 17.44
N ALA A 109 13.20 2.08 18.68
CA ALA A 109 14.06 2.11 19.85
C ALA A 109 14.33 0.68 20.36
N ALA A 110 15.38 0.51 21.17
CA ALA A 110 15.73 -0.79 21.73
C ALA A 110 14.57 -1.33 22.59
N TYR A 111 14.35 -2.65 22.55
CA TYR A 111 13.36 -3.30 23.41
C TYR A 111 13.59 -2.93 24.89
N PRO A 112 12.52 -2.60 25.66
CA PRO A 112 11.09 -2.69 25.31
C PRO A 112 10.47 -1.38 24.78
N GLU A 113 11.26 -0.39 24.38
CA GLU A 113 10.70 0.89 23.91
C GLU A 113 9.95 0.75 22.58
N GLY A 114 10.43 -0.13 21.70
CA GLY A 114 9.71 -0.56 20.50
C GLY A 114 9.76 0.42 19.31
N GLY A 115 8.90 0.14 18.34
CA GLY A 115 8.83 0.82 17.05
C GLY A 115 7.64 1.74 16.91
N ASN A 116 7.13 1.86 15.71
CA ASN A 116 5.98 2.68 15.32
C ASN A 116 4.77 1.79 15.03
N PHE A 117 3.59 2.38 15.13
CA PHE A 117 2.37 1.79 14.58
C PHE A 117 2.23 2.19 13.11
N TRP A 118 1.99 1.18 12.26
CA TRP A 118 1.84 1.34 10.82
C TRP A 118 0.44 0.91 10.40
N GLY A 119 -0.38 1.86 9.96
CA GLY A 119 -1.78 1.59 9.62
C GLY A 119 -1.96 0.60 8.47
N ASN A 120 -0.97 0.42 7.60
CA ASN A 120 -1.01 -0.56 6.51
C ASN A 120 -0.36 -1.91 6.87
N TYR A 121 0.16 -2.08 8.09
CA TYR A 121 0.84 -3.29 8.50
C TYR A 121 -0.15 -4.29 9.10
N ILE A 122 -0.05 -5.53 8.64
CA ILE A 122 -0.83 -6.67 9.13
C ILE A 122 0.20 -7.71 9.56
N GLY A 123 0.30 -7.95 10.86
CA GLY A 123 1.25 -8.90 11.44
C GLY A 123 0.63 -9.65 12.63
N SER A 124 1.33 -10.69 13.07
CA SER A 124 1.04 -11.44 14.29
C SER A 124 1.95 -10.98 15.43
N ASP A 125 1.50 -11.26 16.65
CA ASP A 125 2.26 -11.05 17.90
C ASP A 125 2.09 -12.31 18.74
N GLU A 126 2.84 -13.33 18.36
CA GLU A 126 2.90 -14.63 19.03
C GLU A 126 4.24 -14.86 19.75
N MET A 127 5.22 -13.99 19.48
CA MET A 127 6.57 -13.99 20.01
C MET A 127 6.88 -12.68 20.74
N LYS A 128 7.84 -12.74 21.66
CA LYS A 128 8.27 -11.63 22.49
C LYS A 128 9.76 -11.53 22.67
N GLY A 129 10.16 -10.42 23.29
CA GLY A 129 11.52 -10.14 23.71
C GLY A 129 12.37 -9.51 22.59
N PRO A 130 13.65 -9.20 22.88
CA PRO A 130 14.49 -8.43 21.96
C PRO A 130 14.67 -9.09 20.58
N GLY A 131 14.62 -10.41 20.51
CA GLY A 131 14.76 -11.17 19.27
C GLY A 131 13.45 -11.65 18.65
N GLN A 132 12.30 -11.34 19.24
CA GLN A 132 10.97 -11.82 18.79
C GLN A 132 10.96 -13.34 18.54
N ASN A 133 11.55 -14.10 19.45
CA ASN A 133 11.80 -15.54 19.31
C ASN A 133 11.44 -16.35 20.56
N ILE A 134 10.82 -15.72 21.55
CA ILE A 134 10.32 -16.36 22.77
C ILE A 134 8.81 -16.39 22.65
N SER A 135 8.16 -17.53 22.87
CA SER A 135 6.70 -17.62 22.79
C SER A 135 5.98 -16.70 23.80
N GLY A 136 4.92 -16.05 23.34
CA GLY A 136 4.05 -15.14 24.07
C GLY A 136 4.00 -13.76 23.42
N SER A 137 2.92 -13.02 23.64
CA SER A 137 2.71 -11.69 23.07
C SER A 137 3.32 -10.57 23.93
N ASP A 138 3.88 -9.53 23.28
CA ASP A 138 4.38 -8.32 23.94
C ASP A 138 3.90 -6.99 23.31
N GLY A 139 3.00 -7.05 22.32
CA GLY A 139 2.44 -5.90 21.63
C GLY A 139 3.28 -5.41 20.45
N PHE A 140 4.45 -6.02 20.21
CA PHE A 140 5.21 -5.84 18.98
C PHE A 140 4.93 -6.99 18.02
N ALA A 141 4.97 -6.70 16.73
CA ALA A 141 4.80 -7.72 15.72
C ALA A 141 6.06 -8.58 15.60
N ASP A 142 5.85 -9.88 15.35
CA ASP A 142 6.92 -10.86 15.24
C ASP A 142 7.87 -10.55 14.06
N LEU A 143 7.35 -9.89 13.01
CA LEU A 143 8.09 -9.55 11.80
C LEU A 143 8.33 -8.03 11.68
N PRO A 144 9.54 -7.60 11.25
CA PRO A 144 9.82 -6.19 11.01
C PRO A 144 8.93 -5.55 9.93
N TYR A 145 8.64 -4.27 10.07
CA TYR A 145 8.05 -3.45 9.01
C TYR A 145 9.19 -2.90 8.13
N ILE A 146 9.20 -3.28 6.86
CA ILE A 146 10.24 -2.89 5.91
C ILE A 146 9.85 -1.56 5.26
N ILE A 147 10.67 -0.53 5.42
CA ILE A 147 10.47 0.79 4.79
C ILE A 147 11.19 0.83 3.45
N ASN A 148 12.42 0.32 3.40
CA ASN A 148 13.20 0.10 2.19
C ASN A 148 14.30 -0.96 2.44
N GLU A 149 15.24 -1.12 1.50
CA GLU A 149 16.34 -2.10 1.60
C GLU A 149 17.31 -1.89 2.78
N ARG A 150 17.36 -0.68 3.36
CA ARG A 150 18.30 -0.25 4.41
C ARG A 150 17.62 0.13 5.72
N ALA A 151 16.35 0.54 5.68
CA ALA A 151 15.58 1.02 6.80
C ALA A 151 14.40 0.09 7.10
N ARG A 152 14.28 -0.29 8.36
CA ARG A 152 13.18 -1.11 8.87
C ARG A 152 12.87 -0.73 10.30
N ASP A 153 11.63 -0.93 10.69
CA ASP A 153 11.20 -0.95 12.07
C ASP A 153 11.22 -2.40 12.56
N VAL A 154 12.04 -2.69 13.58
CA VAL A 154 12.24 -4.04 14.11
C VAL A 154 11.15 -4.43 15.12
N TYR A 155 10.43 -3.46 15.68
CA TYR A 155 9.38 -3.70 16.67
C TYR A 155 8.08 -2.96 16.28
N PRO A 156 7.47 -3.25 15.12
CA PRO A 156 6.20 -2.62 14.74
C PRO A 156 5.15 -2.84 15.81
N ILE A 157 4.41 -1.80 16.19
CA ILE A 157 3.35 -1.93 17.20
C ILE A 157 2.10 -2.53 16.55
N ILE A 158 1.54 -3.58 17.16
CA ILE A 158 0.28 -4.18 16.71
C ILE A 158 -0.90 -3.24 16.97
N GLY A 159 -1.83 -3.22 16.02
CA GLY A 159 -3.15 -2.62 16.19
C GLY A 159 -4.01 -2.83 14.96
N GLU A 160 -5.17 -2.18 14.92
CA GLU A 160 -6.13 -2.34 13.83
C GLU A 160 -5.60 -1.70 12.54
N SER A 161 -5.40 -2.52 11.50
CA SER A 161 -4.98 -2.03 10.20
C SER A 161 -6.10 -1.20 9.54
N VAL A 162 -5.68 -0.12 8.90
CA VAL A 162 -6.52 0.73 8.06
C VAL A 162 -6.36 0.25 6.62
N GLN A 163 -7.43 -0.32 6.08
CA GLN A 163 -7.52 -0.74 4.68
C GLN A 163 -8.41 0.25 3.92
N PRO A 164 -7.83 1.20 3.16
CA PRO A 164 -8.58 2.23 2.45
C PRO A 164 -9.34 1.71 1.23
N ILE A 165 -8.92 0.55 0.70
CA ILE A 165 -9.62 -0.20 -0.34
C ILE A 165 -9.73 -1.65 0.14
N LYS A 166 -10.92 -2.23 0.02
CA LYS A 166 -11.20 -3.63 0.32
C LYS A 166 -11.96 -4.28 -0.83
N LEU A 167 -11.51 -5.44 -1.27
CA LEU A 167 -12.31 -6.32 -2.12
C LEU A 167 -13.33 -7.06 -1.25
N ILE A 168 -14.62 -6.81 -1.53
CA ILE A 168 -15.73 -7.43 -0.81
C ILE A 168 -16.17 -8.70 -1.49
N ASP A 169 -16.28 -8.65 -2.82
CA ASP A 169 -16.70 -9.77 -3.65
C ASP A 169 -16.17 -9.59 -5.08
N ALA A 170 -16.02 -10.68 -5.80
CA ALA A 170 -15.68 -10.67 -7.21
C ALA A 170 -16.21 -11.92 -7.91
N SER A 171 -16.55 -11.77 -9.19
CA SER A 171 -17.00 -12.90 -10.01
C SER A 171 -16.50 -12.84 -11.45
N ILE A 172 -16.36 -14.02 -12.04
CA ILE A 172 -15.96 -14.22 -13.42
C ILE A 172 -17.02 -15.12 -14.08
N TYR A 173 -17.68 -14.61 -15.11
CA TYR A 173 -18.75 -15.35 -15.77
C TYR A 173 -18.72 -15.23 -17.30
N PRO A 174 -18.73 -16.36 -18.04
CA PRO A 174 -18.56 -17.72 -17.54
C PRO A 174 -17.09 -17.97 -17.10
N GLY A 175 -16.88 -18.66 -15.98
CA GLY A 175 -15.54 -19.07 -15.51
C GLY A 175 -14.91 -20.18 -16.36
N ARG A 176 -15.68 -20.80 -17.25
CA ARG A 176 -15.22 -21.76 -18.26
C ARG A 176 -15.90 -21.44 -19.59
N ALA A 177 -15.13 -21.14 -20.62
CA ALA A 177 -15.66 -20.64 -21.88
C ALA A 177 -14.88 -21.15 -23.09
N GLN A 178 -15.48 -21.12 -24.28
CA GLN A 178 -14.71 -21.33 -25.52
C GLN A 178 -14.01 -20.03 -25.93
N ILE A 179 -12.84 -20.15 -26.56
CA ILE A 179 -12.15 -19.00 -27.18
C ILE A 179 -13.11 -18.25 -28.12
N GLY A 180 -13.22 -16.94 -27.93
CA GLY A 180 -14.16 -16.06 -28.64
C GLY A 180 -15.40 -15.69 -27.82
N THR A 181 -15.67 -16.39 -26.72
CA THR A 181 -16.73 -16.03 -25.77
C THR A 181 -16.35 -14.76 -25.01
N LEU A 182 -17.30 -13.84 -24.85
CA LEU A 182 -17.11 -12.70 -23.96
C LEU A 182 -17.24 -13.15 -22.52
N VAL A 183 -16.27 -12.79 -21.68
CA VAL A 183 -16.27 -13.11 -20.24
C VAL A 183 -16.47 -11.83 -19.45
N THR A 184 -17.49 -11.80 -18.62
CA THR A 184 -17.75 -10.70 -17.68
C THR A 184 -16.90 -10.87 -16.45
N VAL A 185 -16.26 -9.79 -16.03
CA VAL A 185 -15.55 -9.67 -14.75
C VAL A 185 -16.29 -8.63 -13.94
N GLU A 186 -16.69 -8.98 -12.72
CA GLU A 186 -17.33 -8.09 -11.76
C GLU A 186 -16.54 -8.04 -10.46
N ALA A 187 -16.43 -6.86 -9.87
CA ALA A 187 -15.80 -6.66 -8.57
C ALA A 187 -16.60 -5.66 -7.73
N VAL A 188 -16.76 -5.96 -6.44
CA VAL A 188 -17.35 -5.10 -5.43
C VAL A 188 -16.24 -4.59 -4.52
N LEU A 189 -15.98 -3.28 -4.57
CA LEU A 189 -14.91 -2.64 -3.81
C LEU A 189 -15.50 -1.64 -2.81
N ASP A 190 -15.12 -1.76 -1.54
CA ASP A 190 -15.32 -0.70 -0.55
C ASP A 190 -14.08 0.18 -0.53
N SER A 191 -14.26 1.50 -0.67
CA SER A 191 -13.14 2.44 -0.70
C SER A 191 -13.46 3.73 0.05
N LYS A 192 -12.57 4.08 0.98
CA LYS A 192 -12.68 5.32 1.78
C LYS A 192 -12.66 6.58 0.91
N TYR A 193 -11.89 6.58 -0.18
CA TYR A 193 -11.68 7.75 -1.04
C TYR A 193 -12.35 7.63 -2.41
N GLY A 194 -13.09 6.55 -2.65
CA GLY A 194 -13.70 6.24 -3.93
C GLY A 194 -12.68 5.82 -4.99
N ILE A 195 -13.02 4.77 -5.75
CA ILE A 195 -12.15 4.26 -6.81
C ILE A 195 -12.10 5.22 -8.00
N GLY A 196 -10.89 5.69 -8.33
CA GLY A 196 -10.62 6.54 -9.48
C GLY A 196 -10.21 5.77 -10.72
N GLN A 197 -9.52 4.63 -10.56
CA GLN A 197 -9.11 3.76 -11.66
C GLN A 197 -9.26 2.29 -11.25
N ILE A 198 -9.74 1.46 -12.17
CA ILE A 198 -9.86 0.01 -11.96
C ILE A 198 -9.67 -0.72 -13.28
N SER A 199 -8.98 -1.85 -13.22
CA SER A 199 -8.82 -2.75 -14.36
C SER A 199 -8.64 -4.17 -13.86
N ALA A 200 -8.93 -5.15 -14.71
CA ALA A 200 -8.49 -6.52 -14.48
C ALA A 200 -7.54 -6.95 -15.59
N ARG A 201 -6.69 -7.94 -15.33
CA ARG A 201 -5.84 -8.56 -16.34
C ARG A 201 -5.91 -10.07 -16.25
N ALA A 202 -6.04 -10.73 -17.39
CA ALA A 202 -5.92 -12.17 -17.51
C ALA A 202 -4.46 -12.55 -17.76
N LYS A 203 -3.88 -13.33 -16.86
CA LYS A 203 -2.50 -13.83 -16.89
C LYS A 203 -2.50 -15.34 -17.10
N SER A 204 -1.80 -15.83 -18.11
CA SER A 204 -1.73 -17.26 -18.39
C SER A 204 -0.98 -17.99 -17.28
N VAL A 205 -1.57 -19.03 -16.70
CA VAL A 205 -0.97 -19.84 -15.63
C VAL A 205 0.22 -20.65 -16.15
N LEU A 206 0.12 -21.17 -17.38
CA LEU A 206 1.10 -22.09 -17.95
C LEU A 206 2.13 -21.40 -18.85
N ARG A 207 1.81 -20.22 -19.40
CA ARG A 207 2.63 -19.56 -20.42
C ARG A 207 2.90 -18.11 -20.03
N SER A 208 3.93 -17.91 -19.22
CA SER A 208 4.37 -16.57 -18.79
C SER A 208 4.77 -15.64 -19.95
N SER A 209 5.05 -16.17 -21.14
CA SER A 209 5.34 -15.40 -22.35
C SER A 209 4.09 -14.93 -23.10
N GLU A 210 2.90 -15.42 -22.76
CA GLU A 210 1.66 -14.90 -23.36
C GLU A 210 1.36 -13.49 -22.83
N PRO A 211 0.97 -12.54 -23.71
CA PRO A 211 0.69 -11.18 -23.28
C PRO A 211 -0.58 -11.13 -22.44
N ASN A 212 -0.51 -10.40 -21.32
CA ASN A 212 -1.67 -10.13 -20.48
C ASN A 212 -2.79 -9.46 -21.29
N ARG A 213 -4.02 -9.91 -21.07
CA ARG A 213 -5.21 -9.26 -21.64
C ARG A 213 -5.86 -8.39 -20.58
N TYR A 214 -5.86 -7.08 -20.83
CA TYR A 214 -6.46 -6.11 -19.94
C TYR A 214 -7.96 -5.96 -20.20
N VAL A 215 -8.70 -5.84 -19.11
CA VAL A 215 -10.12 -5.59 -19.03
C VAL A 215 -10.28 -4.22 -18.42
N ARG A 216 -10.84 -3.29 -19.20
CA ARG A 216 -11.32 -2.03 -18.64
C ARG A 216 -12.58 -2.33 -17.83
N MET A 217 -12.58 -1.89 -16.59
CA MET A 217 -13.71 -2.03 -15.68
C MET A 217 -14.35 -0.64 -15.54
N ASP A 218 -15.67 -0.56 -15.67
CA ASP A 218 -16.42 0.67 -15.51
C ASP A 218 -17.43 0.51 -14.36
N ARG A 219 -17.74 1.62 -13.69
CA ARG A 219 -18.68 1.60 -12.55
C ARG A 219 -20.09 1.33 -13.06
N SER A 220 -20.68 0.22 -12.60
CA SER A 220 -22.06 -0.17 -12.92
C SER A 220 -23.05 0.42 -11.92
N LYS A 221 -22.74 0.32 -10.62
CA LYS A 221 -23.55 0.84 -9.51
C LYS A 221 -22.62 1.34 -8.40
N GLU A 222 -23.18 1.71 -7.25
CA GLU A 222 -22.37 2.02 -6.08
C GLU A 222 -21.48 0.83 -5.70
N ASN A 223 -20.17 1.07 -5.62
CA ASN A 223 -19.14 0.08 -5.27
C ASN A 223 -19.01 -1.14 -6.21
N VAL A 224 -19.83 -1.25 -7.26
CA VAL A 224 -19.81 -2.36 -8.23
C VAL A 224 -19.19 -1.93 -9.55
N TYR A 225 -18.18 -2.66 -10.00
CA TYR A 225 -17.42 -2.42 -11.21
C TYR A 225 -17.48 -3.64 -12.12
N VAL A 226 -17.74 -3.41 -13.41
CA VAL A 226 -17.93 -4.49 -14.39
C VAL A 226 -17.08 -4.20 -15.63
N GLY A 227 -16.47 -5.25 -16.16
CA GLY A 227 -15.72 -5.22 -17.41
C GLY A 227 -15.98 -6.47 -18.24
N THR A 228 -15.59 -6.42 -19.51
CA THR A 228 -15.74 -7.55 -20.43
C THR A 228 -14.39 -7.90 -21.05
N LEU A 229 -13.94 -9.13 -20.82
CA LEU A 229 -12.76 -9.72 -21.41
C LEU A 229 -13.10 -10.30 -22.80
N GLN A 230 -12.39 -9.82 -23.82
CA GLN A 230 -12.45 -10.38 -25.16
C GLN A 230 -11.44 -11.52 -25.33
N THR A 231 -11.95 -12.74 -25.47
CA THR A 231 -11.11 -13.95 -25.50
C THR A 231 -10.72 -14.39 -26.92
N ALA A 232 -11.17 -13.68 -27.96
CA ALA A 232 -10.98 -14.09 -29.35
C ALA A 232 -9.52 -14.22 -29.80
N LEU A 233 -8.61 -13.46 -29.16
CA LEU A 233 -7.17 -13.45 -29.43
C LEU A 233 -6.35 -14.11 -28.30
N MET A 234 -7.00 -14.94 -27.47
CA MET A 234 -6.37 -15.69 -26.38
C MET A 234 -6.15 -17.16 -26.78
N GLY A 235 -5.20 -17.81 -26.12
CA GLY A 235 -4.96 -19.25 -26.25
C GLY A 235 -5.94 -20.07 -25.41
N ALA A 236 -5.98 -21.38 -25.66
CA ALA A 236 -6.66 -22.31 -24.76
C ALA A 236 -5.77 -22.55 -23.53
N GLY A 237 -6.39 -22.63 -22.35
CA GLY A 237 -5.67 -22.81 -21.09
C GLY A 237 -6.38 -22.16 -19.91
N ARG A 238 -5.67 -22.10 -18.77
CA ARG A 238 -6.13 -21.42 -17.57
C ARG A 238 -5.48 -20.05 -17.43
N TYR A 239 -6.29 -19.09 -17.01
CA TYR A 239 -5.89 -17.70 -16.80
C TYR A 239 -6.28 -17.26 -15.40
N GLU A 240 -5.31 -16.75 -14.63
CA GLU A 240 -5.57 -16.00 -13.41
C GLU A 240 -6.11 -14.62 -13.78
N ILE A 241 -7.22 -14.21 -13.17
CA ILE A 241 -7.74 -12.85 -13.31
C ILE A 241 -7.26 -12.05 -12.10
N VAL A 242 -6.44 -11.05 -12.37
CA VAL A 242 -5.88 -10.16 -11.35
C VAL A 242 -6.53 -8.79 -11.49
N LEU A 243 -7.18 -8.32 -10.43
CA LEU A 243 -7.78 -7.00 -10.32
C LEU A 243 -6.73 -6.01 -9.81
N THR A 244 -6.69 -4.83 -10.40
CA THR A 244 -5.94 -3.68 -9.88
C THR A 244 -6.89 -2.51 -9.72
N ALA A 245 -6.92 -1.90 -8.54
CA ALA A 245 -7.75 -0.74 -8.26
C ALA A 245 -6.95 0.35 -7.56
N LYS A 246 -7.23 1.61 -7.93
CA LYS A 246 -6.63 2.82 -7.37
C LYS A 246 -7.71 3.80 -6.95
N ASP A 247 -7.64 4.30 -5.72
CA ASP A 247 -8.57 5.32 -5.23
C ASP A 247 -8.12 6.76 -5.55
N ALA A 248 -8.99 7.74 -5.27
CA ALA A 248 -8.72 9.15 -5.54
C ALA A 248 -7.55 9.72 -4.71
N LYS A 249 -7.26 9.11 -3.54
CA LYS A 249 -6.10 9.48 -2.74
C LYS A 249 -4.82 8.84 -3.27
N GLY A 250 -4.93 7.75 -4.02
CA GLY A 250 -3.81 7.09 -4.67
C GLY A 250 -3.38 5.80 -3.97
N TYR A 251 -4.18 5.26 -3.05
CA TYR A 251 -4.01 3.88 -2.60
C TYR A 251 -4.24 2.92 -3.76
N GLU A 252 -3.46 1.85 -3.80
CA GLU A 252 -3.54 0.83 -4.84
C GLU A 252 -3.64 -0.55 -4.18
N ILE A 253 -4.50 -1.41 -4.74
CA ILE A 253 -4.56 -2.84 -4.43
C ILE A 253 -4.37 -3.65 -5.70
N GLU A 254 -3.78 -4.83 -5.55
CA GLU A 254 -3.71 -5.85 -6.59
C GLU A 254 -4.10 -7.19 -5.98
N GLU A 255 -5.18 -7.80 -6.45
CA GLU A 255 -5.73 -9.04 -5.90
C GLU A 255 -6.11 -10.03 -7.00
N GLU A 256 -5.83 -11.31 -6.77
CA GLU A 256 -6.33 -12.38 -7.63
C GLU A 256 -7.80 -12.65 -7.28
N ILE A 257 -8.67 -12.55 -8.27
CA ILE A 257 -10.13 -12.64 -8.08
C ILE A 257 -10.73 -13.94 -8.63
N GLY A 258 -9.90 -14.82 -9.19
CA GLY A 258 -10.28 -16.16 -9.63
C GLY A 258 -9.64 -16.60 -10.94
N GLU A 259 -10.00 -17.81 -11.37
CA GLU A 259 -9.49 -18.42 -12.60
C GLU A 259 -10.54 -18.46 -13.73
N LEU A 260 -10.08 -18.33 -14.96
CA LEU A 260 -10.84 -18.55 -16.20
C LEU A 260 -10.21 -19.70 -17.00
N GLU A 261 -11.02 -20.71 -17.34
CA GLU A 261 -10.63 -21.78 -18.26
C GLU A 261 -11.15 -21.50 -19.69
N LEU A 262 -10.23 -21.35 -20.65
CA LEU A 262 -10.55 -21.22 -22.07
C LEU A 262 -10.32 -22.54 -22.82
N LEU A 263 -11.40 -23.05 -23.39
CA LEU A 263 -11.41 -24.23 -24.25
C LEU A 263 -11.14 -23.82 -25.71
N PRO A 264 -10.47 -24.67 -26.51
CA PRO A 264 -10.30 -24.42 -27.94
C PRO A 264 -11.64 -24.14 -28.63
N ARG A 265 -11.62 -23.32 -29.69
CA ARG A 265 -12.81 -23.17 -30.55
C ARG A 265 -13.23 -24.56 -31.03
N SER A 266 -14.47 -24.96 -30.80
CA SER A 266 -15.00 -26.16 -31.40
C SER A 266 -15.04 -25.99 -32.92
N GLY A 267 -14.19 -26.75 -33.64
CA GLY A 267 -14.16 -26.80 -35.09
C GLY A 267 -13.15 -27.84 -35.61
N TRP A 268 -13.67 -28.97 -36.10
CA TRP A 268 -13.02 -30.12 -36.75
C TRP A 268 -12.39 -31.18 -35.82
N ASN A 269 -13.26 -31.99 -35.20
CA ASN A 269 -12.90 -33.38 -34.88
C ASN A 269 -12.71 -34.12 -36.22
N PHE A 270 -11.46 -34.37 -36.63
CA PHE A 270 -11.15 -35.14 -37.85
C PHE A 270 -11.82 -36.53 -37.84
N ASN A 271 -12.12 -37.07 -36.65
CA ASN A 271 -12.77 -38.36 -36.44
C ASN A 271 -14.28 -38.36 -36.72
N GLU A 272 -14.99 -37.23 -36.61
CA GLU A 272 -16.42 -37.18 -36.92
C GLU A 272 -16.67 -37.13 -38.43
N ALA A 273 -15.78 -36.48 -39.19
CA ALA A 273 -15.87 -36.44 -40.65
C ALA A 273 -15.62 -37.80 -41.32
N LEU A 274 -14.81 -38.67 -40.68
CA LEU A 274 -14.57 -40.04 -41.19
C LEU A 274 -15.75 -40.99 -40.92
N SER A 275 -16.60 -40.68 -39.93
CA SER A 275 -17.74 -41.53 -39.56
C SER A 275 -19.00 -41.30 -40.41
N GLN A 276 -19.02 -40.24 -41.23
CA GLN A 276 -20.10 -39.96 -42.19
C GLN A 276 -19.78 -40.43 -43.62
N GLN A 277 -18.68 -41.17 -43.82
CA GLN A 277 -18.29 -41.75 -45.12
C GLN A 277 -18.25 -43.29 -45.13
N LEU A 278 -18.92 -43.96 -44.19
CA LEU A 278 -19.16 -45.42 -44.23
C LEU A 278 -20.65 -45.73 -44.35
#